data_AF-A0A2X2BHA2-F1
#
_entry.id   AF-A0A2X2BHA2-F1
#
_cell.length_a   1.000
_cell.length_b   1.000
_cell.length_c   1.000
_cell.angle_alpha   90.00
_cell.angle_beta   90.00
_cell.angle_gamma   90.00
#
_symmetry.space_group_name_H-M   'P 1'
#
loop_
_entity.id
_entity.type
_entity.pdbx_description
1 polymer ?
#
loop_
_entity_poly.entity_id
_entity_poly.type
_entity_poly.pdbx_seq_one_letter_code
_entity_poly.pdbx_strand_id
1 'polypeptide(L)'
;MSYPRSLINSLLLLSFLPFSFVQAADKPELVENGINPLSVTRIDDRLNYMLSVTNNNGKTVQHWRSIDCKQGKAELLYKDFLNDDGVTSARYYGKSYARYAPAQIDKQMTEEEIRAVCQLPIKEMRWEKLSTTSQDIITNLVDINSVHVTGDTLSVRMGYDISEITWEPPYDAPLELKVEHYLYNCKTHQGNAVAAMNFDSEGRVTDSLITADIIRRKSSFKIDTQMTQLFDQLCELPEGKSFTAKGLFVPAKNKPASTLMGPSMPNLSNNNPQWLNKFPLSSAIESQAQLLIKPLMPPRFKTD
;
A
#
# COMPACT_ATOMS: atom_id res chain seq x y z
N MET A 1 -52.95 -47.29 53.38
CA MET A 1 -52.98 -47.85 52.00
C MET A 1 -53.06 -46.70 51.01
N SER A 2 -52.39 -46.86 49.87
CA SER A 2 -52.51 -46.20 48.56
C SER A 2 -53.18 -44.82 48.39
N TYR A 3 -52.46 -43.94 47.68
CA TYR A 3 -52.97 -42.78 46.93
C TYR A 3 -54.16 -43.12 46.01
N PRO A 4 -54.89 -42.08 45.55
CA PRO A 4 -54.91 -41.87 44.10
C PRO A 4 -54.59 -40.43 43.63
N ARG A 5 -54.15 -40.35 42.37
CA ARG A 5 -54.09 -39.16 41.49
C ARG A 5 -55.54 -38.81 41.04
N SER A 6 -55.91 -37.76 40.28
CA SER A 6 -55.17 -36.91 39.33
C SER A 6 -56.04 -35.74 38.80
N LEU A 7 -55.39 -34.75 38.17
CA LEU A 7 -55.85 -33.94 37.00
C LEU A 7 -56.94 -32.83 37.12
N ILE A 8 -56.84 -31.88 36.16
CA ILE A 8 -57.73 -30.74 35.82
C ILE A 8 -57.65 -29.59 36.86
N ASN A 9 -57.40 -28.30 36.54
CA ASN A 9 -57.24 -27.53 35.29
C ASN A 9 -56.12 -26.46 35.51
N SER A 10 -55.70 -25.54 34.62
CA SER A 10 -56.11 -25.07 33.28
C SER A 10 -54.87 -24.69 32.44
N LEU A 11 -55.04 -24.39 31.15
CA LEU A 11 -54.02 -23.73 30.32
C LEU A 11 -54.05 -22.19 30.46
N LEU A 12 -52.88 -21.56 30.43
CA LEU A 12 -52.68 -20.18 29.98
C LEU A 12 -51.64 -20.19 28.86
N LEU A 13 -52.09 -20.01 27.61
CA LEU A 13 -51.17 -19.78 26.50
C LEU A 13 -50.62 -18.36 26.59
N LEU A 14 -49.36 -18.24 27.02
CA LEU A 14 -48.54 -17.07 26.73
C LEU A 14 -47.79 -17.33 25.42
N SER A 15 -48.16 -16.57 24.40
CA SER A 15 -47.49 -16.54 23.10
C SER A 15 -46.10 -15.92 23.24
N PHE A 16 -45.10 -16.78 23.46
CA PHE A 16 -43.70 -16.38 23.30
C PHE A 16 -43.43 -16.04 21.84
N LEU A 17 -43.31 -14.74 21.56
CA LEU A 17 -42.63 -14.25 20.36
C LEU A 17 -41.22 -14.90 20.30
N PRO A 18 -40.78 -15.41 19.15
CA PRO A 18 -39.38 -15.77 19.01
C PRO A 18 -38.56 -14.48 19.10
N PHE A 19 -37.89 -14.29 20.23
CA PHE A 19 -36.73 -13.40 20.26
C PHE A 19 -35.72 -13.98 19.27
N SER A 20 -35.66 -13.39 18.07
CA SER A 20 -34.55 -13.60 17.16
C SER A 20 -33.29 -13.20 17.89
N PHE A 21 -32.56 -14.19 18.39
CA PHE A 21 -31.18 -13.99 18.82
C PHE A 21 -30.44 -13.45 17.61
N VAL A 22 -30.12 -12.16 17.63
CA VAL A 22 -29.13 -11.59 16.75
C VAL A 22 -27.85 -12.34 17.07
N GLN A 23 -27.47 -13.29 16.20
CA GLN A 23 -26.18 -13.96 16.31
C GLN A 23 -25.14 -12.85 16.41
N ALA A 24 -24.33 -12.90 17.47
CA ALA A 24 -23.10 -12.13 17.50
C ALA A 24 -22.34 -12.53 16.24
N ALA A 25 -22.10 -11.56 15.34
CA ALA A 25 -21.42 -11.85 14.09
C ALA A 25 -20.07 -12.50 14.42
N ASP A 26 -19.88 -13.74 13.96
CA ASP A 26 -18.66 -14.50 14.24
C ASP A 26 -17.45 -13.66 13.85
N LYS A 27 -16.48 -13.59 14.75
CA LYS A 27 -15.26 -12.81 14.50
C LYS A 27 -14.62 -13.38 13.22
N PRO A 28 -14.21 -12.53 12.26
CA PRO A 28 -13.65 -13.02 11.02
C PRO A 28 -12.38 -13.83 11.29
N GLU A 29 -12.45 -15.14 11.07
CA GLU A 29 -11.32 -16.06 11.22
C GLU A 29 -10.49 -16.08 9.95
N LEU A 30 -9.17 -16.28 10.08
CA LEU A 30 -8.25 -16.37 8.95
C LEU A 30 -8.42 -17.72 8.22
N VAL A 31 -8.64 -17.68 6.91
CA VAL A 31 -8.78 -18.89 6.07
C VAL A 31 -7.63 -19.05 5.09
N GLU A 32 -7.12 -17.95 4.54
CA GLU A 32 -6.00 -17.99 3.58
C GLU A 32 -5.02 -16.83 3.83
N ASN A 33 -3.72 -17.12 3.70
CA ASN A 33 -2.68 -16.11 3.63
C ASN A 33 -1.72 -16.38 2.46
N GLY A 34 -1.20 -15.32 1.84
CA GLY A 34 -0.31 -15.46 0.69
C GLY A 34 0.52 -14.21 0.41
N ILE A 35 1.79 -14.40 0.04
CA ILE A 35 2.68 -13.34 -0.40
C ILE A 35 2.67 -13.33 -1.93
N ASN A 36 2.38 -12.18 -2.54
CA ASN A 36 2.56 -12.03 -3.99
C ASN A 36 4.05 -11.84 -4.29
N PRO A 37 4.73 -12.73 -5.06
CA PRO A 37 6.16 -12.60 -5.34
C PRO A 37 6.52 -11.31 -6.08
N LEU A 38 5.59 -10.74 -6.85
CA LEU A 38 5.75 -9.45 -7.54
C LEU A 38 5.81 -8.25 -6.58
N SER A 39 5.32 -8.41 -5.34
CA SER A 39 5.41 -7.37 -4.30
C SER A 39 6.76 -7.33 -3.56
N VAL A 40 7.56 -8.39 -3.68
CA VAL A 40 8.76 -8.56 -2.84
C VAL A 40 9.93 -7.78 -3.43
N THR A 41 10.40 -6.78 -2.70
CA THR A 41 11.47 -5.86 -3.13
C THR A 41 12.49 -5.69 -2.01
N ARG A 42 13.79 -5.60 -2.36
CA ARG A 42 14.86 -5.29 -1.41
C ARG A 42 15.63 -4.05 -1.88
N ILE A 43 15.75 -3.07 -0.99
CA ILE A 43 16.50 -1.82 -1.19
C ILE A 43 17.39 -1.67 0.04
N ASP A 44 18.71 -1.56 -0.15
CA ASP A 44 19.70 -1.66 0.93
C ASP A 44 19.39 -2.87 1.87
N ASP A 45 19.46 -2.65 3.18
CA ASP A 45 19.16 -3.61 4.25
C ASP A 45 17.65 -3.89 4.44
N ARG A 46 16.75 -3.30 3.62
CA ARG A 46 15.29 -3.40 3.82
C ARG A 46 14.59 -4.31 2.81
N LEU A 47 13.67 -5.13 3.31
CA LEU A 47 12.79 -5.98 2.49
C LEU A 47 11.34 -5.54 2.66
N ASN A 48 10.70 -5.12 1.55
CA ASN A 48 9.28 -4.79 1.51
C ASN A 48 8.49 -5.91 0.84
N TYR A 49 7.28 -6.17 1.33
CA TYR A 49 6.38 -7.17 0.77
C TYR A 49 4.92 -6.91 1.13
N MET A 50 4.02 -7.52 0.36
CA MET A 50 2.58 -7.52 0.59
C MET A 50 2.12 -8.92 0.98
N LEU A 51 1.37 -9.00 2.09
CA LEU A 51 0.70 -10.20 2.57
C LEU A 51 -0.81 -10.04 2.37
N SER A 52 -1.40 -10.83 1.48
CA SER A 52 -2.86 -11.00 1.38
C SER A 52 -3.35 -11.89 2.52
N VAL A 53 -4.48 -11.50 3.12
CA VAL A 53 -5.11 -12.14 4.28
C VAL A 53 -6.61 -12.21 4.01
N THR A 54 -7.15 -13.41 3.76
CA THR A 54 -8.59 -13.62 3.48
C THR A 54 -9.28 -14.27 4.68
N ASN A 55 -10.41 -13.69 5.11
CA ASN A 55 -11.20 -14.24 6.20
C ASN A 55 -12.31 -15.21 5.76
N ASN A 56 -12.92 -15.90 6.71
CA ASN A 56 -14.06 -16.81 6.54
C ASN A 56 -15.29 -16.20 5.86
N ASN A 57 -15.43 -14.86 5.89
CA ASN A 57 -16.48 -14.12 5.18
C ASN A 57 -16.08 -13.72 3.75
N GLY A 58 -14.99 -14.29 3.22
CA GLY A 58 -14.48 -14.04 1.87
C GLY A 58 -13.85 -12.66 1.66
N LYS A 59 -13.65 -11.86 2.72
CA LYS A 59 -13.06 -10.52 2.60
C LYS A 59 -11.55 -10.58 2.74
N THR A 60 -10.86 -10.04 1.74
CA THR A 60 -9.39 -9.97 1.68
C THR A 60 -8.88 -8.61 2.09
N VAL A 61 -7.83 -8.61 2.92
CA VAL A 61 -7.03 -7.42 3.26
C VAL A 61 -5.59 -7.68 2.84
N GLN A 62 -4.97 -6.73 2.14
CA GLN A 62 -3.54 -6.74 1.85
C GLN A 62 -2.81 -5.92 2.91
N HIS A 63 -1.85 -6.51 3.62
CA HIS A 63 -0.96 -5.82 4.55
C HIS A 63 0.38 -5.55 3.89
N TRP A 64 0.76 -4.29 3.76
CA TRP A 64 2.09 -3.89 3.30
C TRP A 64 3.05 -3.74 4.47
N ARG A 65 4.21 -4.39 4.39
CA ARG A 65 5.24 -4.44 5.44
C ARG A 65 6.60 -4.07 4.89
N SER A 66 7.43 -3.48 5.75
CA SER A 66 8.87 -3.30 5.55
C SER A 66 9.63 -3.91 6.73
N ILE A 67 10.68 -4.66 6.43
CA ILE A 67 11.59 -5.24 7.44
C ILE A 67 12.95 -4.61 7.26
N ASP A 68 13.45 -3.89 8.27
CA ASP A 68 14.85 -3.49 8.36
C ASP A 68 15.66 -4.67 8.92
N CYS A 69 16.39 -5.35 8.04
CA CYS A 69 17.15 -6.55 8.39
C CYS A 69 18.42 -6.28 9.18
N LYS A 70 18.88 -5.03 9.21
CA LYS A 70 20.06 -4.60 9.97
C LYS A 70 19.71 -4.18 11.39
N GLN A 71 18.53 -3.58 11.58
CA GLN A 71 17.99 -3.24 12.90
C GLN A 71 17.13 -4.36 13.51
N GLY A 72 16.73 -5.37 12.72
CA GLY A 72 15.83 -6.43 13.16
C GLY A 72 14.42 -5.92 13.47
N LYS A 73 13.93 -4.95 12.70
CA LYS A 73 12.64 -4.26 12.96
C LYS A 73 11.63 -4.52 11.85
N ALA A 74 10.41 -4.91 12.25
CA ALA A 74 9.26 -4.98 11.36
C ALA A 74 8.38 -3.73 11.47
N GLU A 75 7.90 -3.25 10.34
CA GLU A 75 7.00 -2.09 10.23
C GLU A 75 5.82 -2.41 9.32
N LEU A 76 4.62 -2.06 9.79
CA LEU A 76 3.38 -2.05 9.01
C LEU A 76 3.23 -0.68 8.34
N LEU A 77 3.10 -0.69 7.02
CA LEU A 77 3.06 0.52 6.19
C LEU A 77 1.61 0.99 6.02
N TYR A 78 0.79 0.16 5.38
CA TYR A 78 -0.65 0.39 5.20
C TYR A 78 -1.40 -0.92 4.97
N LYS A 79 -2.72 -0.82 4.92
CA LYS A 79 -3.65 -1.92 4.64
C LYS A 79 -4.62 -1.53 3.53
N ASP A 80 -4.78 -2.40 2.55
CA ASP A 80 -5.81 -2.29 1.51
C ASP A 80 -6.92 -3.32 1.74
N PHE A 81 -8.14 -2.83 1.89
CA PHE A 81 -9.34 -3.66 1.94
C PHE A 81 -9.89 -3.79 0.52
N LEU A 82 -9.97 -5.03 0.03
CA LEU A 82 -10.41 -5.29 -1.34
C LEU A 82 -11.94 -5.41 -1.42
N ASN A 83 -12.51 -4.98 -2.55
CA ASN A 83 -13.88 -5.34 -2.92
C ASN A 83 -13.91 -6.77 -3.50
N ASP A 84 -15.10 -7.22 -3.93
CA ASP A 84 -15.30 -8.56 -4.46
C ASP A 84 -14.65 -8.78 -5.85
N ASP A 85 -14.23 -7.70 -6.54
CA ASP A 85 -13.41 -7.73 -7.76
C ASP A 85 -11.89 -7.79 -7.47
N GLY A 86 -11.49 -7.83 -6.19
CA GLY A 86 -10.09 -7.78 -5.77
C GLY A 86 -9.43 -6.39 -5.88
N VAL A 87 -10.21 -5.33 -6.11
CA VAL A 87 -9.76 -3.94 -6.26
C VAL A 87 -9.76 -3.23 -4.91
N THR A 88 -8.76 -2.40 -4.63
CA THR A 88 -8.71 -1.58 -3.40
C THR A 88 -9.94 -0.68 -3.28
N SER A 89 -10.73 -0.95 -2.24
CA SER A 89 -11.94 -0.20 -1.89
C SER A 89 -11.70 0.83 -0.77
N ALA A 90 -10.74 0.54 0.13
CA ALA A 90 -10.34 1.41 1.21
C ALA A 90 -8.87 1.15 1.60
N ARG A 91 -8.06 2.21 1.69
CA ARG A 91 -6.68 2.16 2.21
C ARG A 91 -6.59 2.81 3.58
N TYR A 92 -5.84 2.19 4.49
CA TYR A 92 -5.52 2.73 5.81
C TYR A 92 -4.02 2.73 6.10
N TYR A 93 -3.45 3.91 6.36
CA TYR A 93 -2.09 4.07 6.89
C TYR A 93 -2.18 4.13 8.43
N GLY A 94 -1.99 2.98 9.08
CA GLY A 94 -2.27 2.84 10.51
C GLY A 94 -3.75 3.11 10.84
N LYS A 95 -4.04 4.31 11.38
CA LYS A 95 -5.40 4.79 11.67
C LYS A 95 -5.93 5.82 10.65
N SER A 96 -5.09 6.28 9.73
CA SER A 96 -5.44 7.30 8.73
C SER A 96 -6.13 6.67 7.52
N TYR A 97 -7.38 7.00 7.28
CA TYR A 97 -8.13 6.55 6.10
C TYR A 97 -7.78 7.41 4.87
N ALA A 98 -7.45 6.75 3.76
CA ALA A 98 -7.21 7.35 2.44
C ALA A 98 -6.19 8.52 2.42
N ARG A 99 -5.34 8.64 3.44
CA ARG A 99 -4.23 9.59 3.50
C ARG A 99 -3.03 8.98 4.19
N TYR A 100 -1.84 9.24 3.65
CA TYR A 100 -0.57 8.77 4.17
C TYR A 100 -0.40 9.11 5.66
N ALA A 101 0.19 8.17 6.39
CA ALA A 101 0.75 8.36 7.70
C ALA A 101 2.04 7.53 7.79
N PRO A 102 3.03 7.95 8.59
CA PRO A 102 4.29 7.20 8.72
C PRO A 102 4.09 5.75 9.17
N ALA A 103 5.04 4.91 8.77
CA ALA A 103 5.09 3.49 9.12
C ALA A 103 4.97 3.26 10.64
N GLN A 104 4.28 2.19 11.02
CA GLN A 104 4.03 1.82 12.42
C GLN A 104 4.81 0.56 12.77
N ILE A 105 5.36 0.46 13.99
CA ILE A 105 6.03 -0.77 14.46
C ILE A 105 5.05 -1.94 14.37
N ASP A 106 5.41 -3.00 13.63
CA ASP A 106 4.58 -4.21 13.55
C ASP A 106 4.84 -5.10 14.75
N LYS A 107 3.99 -4.95 15.77
CA LYS A 107 4.02 -5.73 17.01
C LYS A 107 3.51 -7.17 16.84
N GLN A 108 3.12 -7.59 15.63
CA GLN A 108 2.62 -8.94 15.36
C GLN A 108 3.70 -9.90 14.86
N MET A 109 4.88 -9.39 14.49
CA MET A 109 6.00 -10.22 14.04
C MET A 109 6.97 -10.49 15.19
N THR A 110 7.38 -11.75 15.32
CA THR A 110 8.44 -12.23 16.21
C THR A 110 9.84 -11.96 15.62
N GLU A 111 10.87 -12.00 16.46
CA GLU A 111 12.24 -11.85 15.96
C GLU A 111 12.65 -13.02 15.05
N GLU A 112 12.14 -14.22 15.32
CA GLU A 112 12.33 -15.42 14.50
C GLU A 112 11.78 -15.23 13.08
N GLU A 113 10.57 -14.70 12.95
CA GLU A 113 9.95 -14.39 11.65
C GLU A 113 10.71 -13.28 10.91
N ILE A 114 11.14 -12.23 11.62
CA ILE A 114 11.97 -11.16 11.06
C ILE A 114 13.28 -11.74 10.49
N ARG A 115 13.99 -12.58 11.26
CA ARG A 115 15.22 -13.23 10.80
C ARG A 115 14.97 -14.15 9.60
N ALA A 116 13.88 -14.91 9.59
CA ALA A 116 13.51 -15.80 8.48
C ALA A 116 13.23 -15.01 7.18
N VAL A 117 12.46 -13.91 7.26
CA VAL A 117 12.20 -13.04 6.10
C VAL A 117 13.51 -12.41 5.58
N CYS A 118 14.39 -11.98 6.47
CA CYS A 118 15.67 -11.38 6.09
C CYS A 118 16.66 -12.35 5.42
N GLN A 119 16.53 -13.66 5.68
CA GLN A 119 17.32 -14.72 5.04
C GLN A 119 16.79 -15.16 3.67
N LEU A 120 15.64 -14.63 3.21
CA LEU A 120 15.14 -14.92 1.87
C LEU A 120 16.17 -14.50 0.80
N PRO A 121 16.38 -15.31 -0.27
CA PRO A 121 17.38 -15.08 -1.33
C PRO A 121 16.95 -13.98 -2.32
N ILE A 122 16.32 -12.92 -1.83
CA ILE A 122 15.94 -11.75 -2.60
C ILE A 122 17.19 -10.89 -2.78
N LYS A 123 17.61 -10.71 -4.03
CA LYS A 123 18.68 -9.76 -4.37
C LYS A 123 18.19 -8.33 -4.12
N GLU A 124 19.10 -7.50 -3.61
CA GLU A 124 18.93 -6.06 -3.58
C GLU A 124 18.79 -5.50 -5.01
N MET A 125 17.96 -4.49 -5.20
CA MET A 125 17.85 -3.76 -6.46
C MET A 125 19.20 -3.13 -6.84
N ARG A 126 19.63 -3.32 -8.08
CA ARG A 126 20.87 -2.74 -8.59
C ARG A 126 20.61 -1.94 -9.86
N TRP A 127 20.61 -0.62 -9.72
CA TRP A 127 20.21 0.31 -10.76
C TRP A 127 21.31 0.57 -11.78
N GLU A 128 21.04 0.29 -13.05
CA GLU A 128 21.83 0.79 -14.17
C GLU A 128 21.11 2.01 -14.79
N LYS A 129 21.84 3.11 -14.99
CA LYS A 129 21.29 4.36 -15.53
C LYS A 129 21.04 4.22 -17.03
N LEU A 130 19.84 4.58 -17.49
CA LEU A 130 19.45 4.49 -18.90
C LEU A 130 19.61 5.82 -19.64
N SER A 131 19.16 6.91 -19.00
CA SER A 131 19.17 8.27 -19.56
C SER A 131 20.00 9.23 -18.71
N THR A 132 20.37 10.38 -19.26
CA THR A 132 20.62 11.56 -18.43
C THR A 132 19.34 11.93 -17.67
N THR A 133 19.48 12.48 -16.47
CA THR A 133 18.35 12.97 -15.68
C THR A 133 17.58 14.01 -16.49
N SER A 134 16.25 13.91 -16.52
CA SER A 134 15.38 14.76 -17.33
C SER A 134 15.31 16.19 -16.79
N GLN A 135 14.71 17.09 -17.57
CA GLN A 135 14.35 18.43 -17.08
C GLN A 135 13.32 18.34 -15.94
N ASP A 136 12.44 17.34 -15.99
CA ASP A 136 11.47 16.99 -14.94
C ASP A 136 12.09 16.20 -13.78
N ILE A 137 13.38 16.42 -13.48
CA ILE A 137 14.14 15.86 -12.35
C ILE A 137 14.15 14.32 -12.17
N ILE A 138 13.72 13.57 -13.20
CA ILE A 138 13.62 12.10 -13.15
C ILE A 138 14.83 11.45 -13.83
N THR A 139 15.40 10.43 -13.20
CA THR A 139 16.40 9.54 -13.80
C THR A 139 15.77 8.18 -14.08
N ASN A 140 15.78 7.75 -15.35
CA ASN A 140 15.28 6.43 -15.75
C ASN A 140 16.36 5.36 -15.52
N LEU A 141 15.96 4.26 -14.91
CA LEU A 141 16.82 3.17 -14.42
C LEU A 141 16.25 1.80 -14.82
N VAL A 142 17.11 0.79 -14.87
CA VAL A 142 16.72 -0.62 -14.88
C VAL A 142 17.39 -1.36 -13.72
N ASP A 143 16.64 -2.22 -13.02
CA ASP A 143 17.20 -3.09 -11.97
C ASP A 143 17.81 -4.34 -12.62
N ILE A 144 19.13 -4.38 -12.77
CA ILE A 144 19.83 -5.49 -13.43
C ILE A 144 19.74 -6.81 -12.65
N ASN A 145 19.38 -6.76 -11.37
CA ASN A 145 19.13 -7.97 -10.57
C ASN A 145 17.72 -8.55 -10.76
N SER A 146 16.79 -7.79 -11.36
CA SER A 146 15.44 -8.25 -11.71
C SER A 146 15.33 -8.91 -13.09
N VAL A 147 16.33 -8.67 -13.97
CA VAL A 147 16.34 -9.15 -15.35
C VAL A 147 16.42 -10.68 -15.35
N HIS A 148 15.33 -11.33 -15.79
CA HIS A 148 15.27 -12.77 -15.91
C HIS A 148 14.37 -13.17 -17.08
N VAL A 149 14.85 -14.06 -17.94
CA VAL A 149 14.07 -14.61 -19.07
C VAL A 149 13.70 -16.06 -18.75
N THR A 150 12.41 -16.38 -18.83
CA THR A 150 11.88 -17.75 -18.68
C THR A 150 11.05 -18.10 -19.90
N GLY A 151 11.55 -19.03 -20.72
CA GLY A 151 10.98 -19.31 -22.03
C GLY A 151 11.00 -18.05 -22.89
N ASP A 152 9.83 -17.63 -23.39
CA ASP A 152 9.69 -16.40 -24.19
C ASP A 152 9.38 -15.15 -23.34
N THR A 153 9.41 -15.22 -22.01
CA THR A 153 8.99 -14.11 -21.12
C THR A 153 10.17 -13.50 -20.39
N LEU A 154 10.45 -12.23 -20.66
CA LEU A 154 11.29 -11.36 -19.84
C LEU A 154 10.48 -10.84 -18.64
N SER A 155 11.04 -11.00 -17.44
CA SER A 155 10.71 -10.25 -16.24
C SER A 155 11.78 -9.18 -16.02
N VAL A 156 11.36 -7.93 -15.80
CA VAL A 156 12.27 -6.81 -15.53
C VAL A 156 11.57 -5.71 -14.71
N ARG A 157 12.33 -5.00 -13.89
CA ARG A 157 11.90 -3.80 -13.16
C ARG A 157 12.57 -2.55 -13.69
N MET A 158 11.74 -1.56 -13.98
CA MET A 158 12.13 -0.19 -14.31
C MET A 158 12.09 0.66 -13.04
N GLY A 159 13.03 1.59 -12.91
CA GLY A 159 13.09 2.56 -11.82
C GLY A 159 13.04 3.99 -12.34
N TYR A 160 12.38 4.86 -11.60
CA TYR A 160 12.29 6.29 -11.87
C TYR A 160 12.66 7.03 -10.57
N ASP A 161 13.93 7.42 -10.48
CA ASP A 161 14.46 8.17 -9.33
C ASP A 161 14.20 9.66 -9.54
N ILE A 162 13.48 10.28 -8.60
CA ILE A 162 13.15 11.71 -8.64
C ILE A 162 14.15 12.44 -7.74
N SER A 163 14.76 13.55 -8.17
CA SER A 163 15.81 14.20 -7.36
C SER A 163 15.32 14.95 -6.12
N GLU A 164 14.01 15.04 -5.92
CA GLU A 164 13.31 15.69 -4.82
C GLU A 164 12.28 14.71 -4.22
N ILE A 165 11.83 14.96 -2.99
CA ILE A 165 10.66 14.27 -2.41
C ILE A 165 9.40 14.94 -2.97
N THR A 166 8.55 14.19 -3.66
CA THR A 166 7.22 14.64 -4.11
C THR A 166 6.11 13.91 -3.34
N TRP A 167 4.86 14.37 -3.45
CA TRP A 167 3.71 13.74 -2.79
C TRP A 167 2.65 13.32 -3.82
N GLU A 168 2.44 12.01 -3.95
CA GLU A 168 1.57 11.45 -4.99
C GLU A 168 0.09 11.38 -4.57
N PRO A 169 -0.84 11.78 -5.45
CA PRO A 169 -2.27 11.50 -5.28
C PRO A 169 -2.58 10.01 -5.57
N PRO A 170 -3.62 9.43 -4.93
CA PRO A 170 -4.64 10.12 -4.12
C PRO A 170 -4.29 10.23 -2.63
N TYR A 171 -3.22 9.56 -2.17
CA TYR A 171 -2.98 9.37 -0.74
C TYR A 171 -2.11 10.45 -0.08
N ASP A 172 -1.55 11.38 -0.85
CA ASP A 172 -0.60 12.38 -0.33
C ASP A 172 0.62 11.69 0.29
N ALA A 173 1.13 10.67 -0.41
CA ALA A 173 2.20 9.80 0.06
C ALA A 173 3.56 10.24 -0.52
N PRO A 174 4.64 10.30 0.29
CA PRO A 174 5.94 10.73 -0.19
C PRO A 174 6.50 9.73 -1.21
N LEU A 175 7.14 10.27 -2.25
CA LEU A 175 7.73 9.53 -3.35
C LEU A 175 9.12 10.11 -3.67
N GLU A 176 10.12 9.24 -3.71
CA GLU A 176 11.49 9.54 -4.14
C GLU A 176 12.00 8.57 -5.22
N LEU A 177 11.42 7.37 -5.27
CA LEU A 177 11.69 6.34 -6.28
C LEU A 177 10.39 5.63 -6.61
N LYS A 178 10.04 5.57 -7.90
CA LYS A 178 8.98 4.70 -8.41
C LYS A 178 9.61 3.47 -9.06
N VAL A 179 9.08 2.28 -8.79
CA VAL A 179 9.48 1.03 -9.42
C VAL A 179 8.29 0.39 -10.12
N GLU A 180 8.49 -0.04 -11.36
CA GLU A 180 7.48 -0.70 -12.18
C GLU A 180 8.01 -2.07 -12.65
N HIS A 181 7.31 -3.15 -12.32
CA HIS A 181 7.67 -4.51 -12.72
C HIS A 181 6.89 -4.88 -13.98
N TYR A 182 7.59 -5.18 -15.06
CA TYR A 182 7.04 -5.60 -16.35
C TYR A 182 7.23 -7.10 -16.59
N LEU A 183 6.24 -7.70 -17.24
CA LEU A 183 6.39 -8.96 -17.98
C LEU A 183 6.26 -8.66 -19.48
N TYR A 184 7.21 -9.12 -20.28
CA TYR A 184 7.33 -8.82 -21.70
C TYR A 184 7.63 -10.09 -22.50
N ASN A 185 6.94 -10.29 -23.61
CA ASN A 185 7.12 -11.44 -24.48
C ASN A 185 8.14 -11.13 -25.59
N CYS A 186 9.28 -11.82 -25.55
CA CYS A 186 10.42 -11.62 -26.44
C CYS A 186 10.17 -12.01 -27.91
N LYS A 187 9.06 -12.67 -28.24
CA LYS A 187 8.68 -13.04 -29.62
C LYS A 187 7.59 -12.15 -30.22
N THR A 188 6.64 -11.70 -29.40
CA THR A 188 5.53 -10.86 -29.86
C THR A 188 5.78 -9.37 -29.64
N HIS A 189 6.85 -9.01 -28.91
CA HIS A 189 7.21 -7.65 -28.53
C HIS A 189 6.09 -6.93 -27.74
N GLN A 190 5.31 -7.70 -26.97
CA GLN A 190 4.18 -7.21 -26.16
C GLN A 190 4.41 -7.50 -24.69
N GLY A 191 4.07 -6.54 -23.83
CA GLY A 191 4.17 -6.70 -22.38
C GLY A 191 3.21 -5.79 -21.62
N ASN A 192 3.16 -5.97 -20.30
CA ASN A 192 2.37 -5.15 -19.39
C ASN A 192 3.13 -4.97 -18.07
N ALA A 193 2.88 -3.85 -17.39
CA ALA A 193 3.23 -3.74 -15.97
C ALA A 193 2.33 -4.68 -15.15
N VAL A 194 2.93 -5.42 -14.21
CA VAL A 194 2.27 -6.38 -13.31
C VAL A 194 2.37 -5.97 -11.84
N ALA A 195 3.21 -4.99 -11.52
CA ALA A 195 3.19 -4.26 -10.26
C ALA A 195 3.80 -2.87 -10.46
N ALA A 196 3.36 -1.89 -9.67
CA ALA A 196 4.02 -0.60 -9.51
C ALA A 196 4.06 -0.24 -8.01
N MET A 197 5.18 0.32 -7.54
CA MET A 197 5.41 0.67 -6.13
C MET A 197 6.14 2.01 -6.04
N ASN A 198 5.71 2.86 -5.11
CA ASN A 198 6.35 4.12 -4.76
C ASN A 198 7.12 3.95 -3.45
N PHE A 199 8.30 4.57 -3.32
CA PHE A 199 9.17 4.44 -2.15
C PHE A 199 9.58 5.80 -1.55
N ASP A 200 9.75 5.84 -0.23
CA ASP A 200 10.35 6.95 0.52
C ASP A 200 11.90 6.85 0.65
N SER A 201 12.53 7.86 1.25
CA SER A 201 13.97 7.93 1.54
C SER A 201 14.50 6.83 2.46
N GLU A 202 13.62 6.17 3.21
CA GLU A 202 13.98 4.99 4.00
C GLU A 202 13.75 3.68 3.23
N GLY A 203 13.43 3.75 1.94
CA GLY A 203 13.22 2.57 1.10
C GLY A 203 11.96 1.78 1.47
N ARG A 204 10.97 2.40 2.13
CA ARG A 204 9.67 1.77 2.43
C ARG A 204 8.68 2.02 1.30
N VAL A 205 7.79 1.06 1.04
CA VAL A 205 6.66 1.27 0.10
C VAL A 205 5.64 2.24 0.69
N THR A 206 5.31 3.30 -0.06
CA THR A 206 4.35 4.34 0.35
C THR A 206 3.04 4.28 -0.42
N ASP A 207 3.05 3.78 -1.66
CA ASP A 207 1.88 3.47 -2.49
C ASP A 207 2.22 2.26 -3.38
N SER A 208 1.21 1.53 -3.81
CA SER A 208 1.32 0.40 -4.73
C SER A 208 0.08 0.23 -5.59
N LEU A 209 0.29 -0.18 -6.84
CA LEU A 209 -0.72 -0.79 -7.69
C LEU A 209 -0.28 -2.22 -8.01
N ILE A 210 -1.06 -3.20 -7.58
CA ILE A 210 -0.77 -4.63 -7.75
C ILE A 210 -2.10 -5.40 -7.88
N THR A 211 -2.06 -6.67 -8.28
CA THR A 211 -3.25 -7.53 -8.42
C THR A 211 -4.31 -6.91 -9.36
N ALA A 212 -5.55 -6.64 -8.91
CA ALA A 212 -6.57 -6.03 -9.77
C ALA A 212 -6.31 -4.54 -10.05
N ASP A 213 -5.62 -3.83 -9.15
CA ASP A 213 -5.40 -2.38 -9.26
C ASP A 213 -4.46 -1.99 -10.41
N ILE A 214 -3.40 -2.77 -10.65
CA ILE A 214 -2.51 -2.57 -11.79
C ILE A 214 -3.23 -2.86 -13.12
N ILE A 215 -4.09 -3.90 -13.16
CA ILE A 215 -4.89 -4.26 -14.34
C ILE A 215 -5.90 -3.15 -14.66
N ARG A 216 -6.60 -2.64 -13.63
CA ARG A 216 -7.53 -1.51 -13.73
C ARG A 216 -6.86 -0.25 -14.28
N ARG A 217 -5.60 0.00 -13.90
CA ARG A 217 -4.80 1.16 -14.33
C ARG A 217 -3.80 0.87 -15.46
N LYS A 218 -3.92 -0.25 -16.20
CA LYS A 218 -2.94 -0.67 -17.23
C LYS A 218 -2.62 0.41 -18.28
N SER A 219 -3.57 1.29 -18.61
CA SER A 219 -3.38 2.41 -19.54
C SER A 219 -2.40 3.49 -19.06
N SER A 220 -2.09 3.53 -17.76
CA SER A 220 -1.04 4.37 -17.16
C SER A 220 0.38 3.83 -17.39
N PHE A 221 0.54 2.58 -17.83
CA PHE A 221 1.83 1.87 -17.92
C PHE A 221 2.13 1.47 -19.36
N LYS A 222 2.33 2.47 -20.23
CA LYS A 222 2.64 2.24 -21.64
C LYS A 222 4.10 1.85 -21.81
N ILE A 223 4.36 0.76 -22.52
CA ILE A 223 5.68 0.45 -23.07
C ILE A 223 5.82 1.31 -24.33
N ASP A 224 6.74 2.29 -24.30
CA ASP A 224 7.06 3.12 -25.47
C ASP A 224 8.18 2.51 -26.32
N THR A 225 8.56 3.19 -27.40
CA THR A 225 9.62 2.71 -28.31
C THR A 225 10.99 2.54 -27.62
N GLN A 226 11.33 3.35 -26.61
CA GLN A 226 12.60 3.23 -25.89
C GLN A 226 12.56 2.03 -24.94
N MET A 227 11.43 1.82 -24.27
CA MET A 227 11.21 0.65 -23.42
C MET A 227 11.19 -0.65 -24.23
N THR A 228 10.53 -0.67 -25.40
CA THR A 228 10.58 -1.81 -26.34
C THR A 228 12.03 -2.12 -26.73
N GLN A 229 12.81 -1.13 -27.19
CA GLN A 229 14.22 -1.33 -27.56
C GLN A 229 15.08 -1.86 -26.40
N LEU A 230 14.85 -1.38 -25.17
CA LEU A 230 15.52 -1.89 -23.99
C LEU A 230 15.10 -3.35 -23.69
N PHE A 231 13.81 -3.65 -23.72
CA PHE A 231 13.30 -4.99 -23.42
C PHE A 231 13.74 -6.01 -24.47
N ASP A 232 13.82 -5.63 -25.74
CA ASP A 232 14.38 -6.47 -26.80
C ASP A 232 15.88 -6.76 -26.54
N GLN A 233 16.68 -5.76 -26.16
CA GLN A 233 18.09 -5.95 -25.76
C GLN A 233 18.25 -6.86 -24.53
N LEU A 234 17.32 -6.78 -23.58
CA LEU A 234 17.32 -7.63 -22.38
C LEU A 234 16.86 -9.07 -22.67
N CYS A 235 15.97 -9.25 -23.64
CA CYS A 235 15.59 -10.58 -24.16
C CYS A 235 16.76 -11.30 -24.83
N GLU A 236 17.68 -10.56 -25.47
CA GLU A 236 18.89 -11.09 -26.12
C GLU A 236 20.10 -11.22 -25.15
N LEU A 237 19.96 -10.82 -23.88
CA LEU A 237 21.06 -10.83 -22.91
C LEU A 237 21.55 -12.26 -22.63
N PRO A 238 22.83 -12.61 -22.92
CA PRO A 238 23.31 -13.97 -22.72
C PRO A 238 23.34 -14.37 -21.24
N GLU A 239 23.08 -15.65 -20.95
CA GLU A 239 23.08 -16.18 -19.59
C GLU A 239 24.41 -15.88 -18.86
N GLY A 240 24.29 -15.43 -17.60
CA GLY A 240 25.44 -15.03 -16.77
C GLY A 240 26.08 -13.69 -17.15
N LYS A 241 25.55 -12.95 -18.14
CA LYS A 241 25.93 -11.55 -18.38
C LYS A 241 25.02 -10.59 -17.61
N SER A 242 25.58 -9.45 -17.23
CA SER A 242 24.83 -8.33 -16.69
C SER A 242 24.68 -7.25 -17.76
N PHE A 243 23.49 -6.66 -17.86
CA PHE A 243 23.25 -5.50 -18.71
C PHE A 243 24.04 -4.28 -18.23
N THR A 244 24.46 -3.42 -19.17
CA THR A 244 25.14 -2.15 -18.92
C THR A 244 24.66 -1.09 -19.91
N ALA A 245 24.56 0.16 -19.46
CA ALA A 245 24.14 1.32 -20.24
C ALA A 245 24.98 2.57 -19.91
N LYS A 246 24.47 3.49 -19.08
CA LYS A 246 25.18 4.73 -18.68
C LYS A 246 25.97 4.60 -17.37
N GLY A 247 26.05 3.41 -16.80
CA GLY A 247 26.75 3.11 -15.55
C GLY A 247 25.82 2.93 -14.34
N LEU A 248 26.39 2.35 -13.29
CA LEU A 248 25.74 2.12 -12.01
C LEU A 248 25.21 3.42 -11.42
N PHE A 249 23.93 3.42 -11.03
CA PHE A 249 23.28 4.52 -10.33
C PHE A 249 23.19 4.24 -8.83
N VAL A 250 23.47 5.26 -8.03
CA VAL A 250 23.25 5.28 -6.59
C VAL A 250 22.37 6.49 -6.28
N PRO A 251 21.15 6.31 -5.73
CA PRO A 251 20.28 7.42 -5.35
C PRO A 251 20.97 8.40 -4.39
N ALA A 252 20.66 9.69 -4.54
CA ALA A 252 21.10 10.70 -3.59
C ALA A 252 20.41 10.50 -2.23
N LYS A 253 21.19 10.56 -1.13
CA LYS A 253 20.65 10.54 0.23
C LYS A 253 20.20 11.95 0.64
N ASN A 254 19.14 12.02 1.45
CA ASN A 254 18.57 13.27 1.97
C ASN A 254 18.10 14.22 0.85
N LYS A 255 17.25 13.74 -0.06
CA LYS A 255 16.65 14.57 -1.11
C LYS A 255 15.83 15.71 -0.49
N PRO A 256 15.87 16.93 -1.06
CA PRO A 256 15.04 18.03 -0.56
C PRO A 256 13.57 17.78 -0.86
N ALA A 257 12.68 18.31 -0.02
CA ALA A 257 11.25 18.36 -0.32
C ALA A 257 10.99 19.25 -1.54
N SER A 258 10.17 18.79 -2.48
CA SER A 258 9.83 19.57 -3.67
C SER A 258 9.07 20.83 -3.31
N THR A 259 9.47 21.95 -3.91
CA THR A 259 8.77 23.24 -3.78
C THR A 259 7.58 23.38 -4.72
N LEU A 260 7.48 22.50 -5.73
CA LEU A 260 6.43 22.50 -6.75
C LEU A 260 5.37 21.42 -6.49
N MET A 261 5.78 20.24 -6.05
CA MET A 261 4.92 19.07 -5.83
C MET A 261 4.87 18.66 -4.35
N GLY A 262 4.65 19.65 -3.47
CA GLY A 262 4.50 19.46 -2.03
C GLY A 262 3.18 18.76 -1.63
N PRO A 263 3.01 18.45 -0.33
CA PRO A 263 1.84 17.72 0.15
C PRO A 263 0.54 18.52 -0.06
N SER A 264 -0.50 17.81 -0.50
CA SER A 264 -1.82 18.35 -0.77
C SER A 264 -2.53 18.78 0.51
N MET A 265 -3.11 19.98 0.51
CA MET A 265 -4.01 20.38 1.60
C MET A 265 -5.22 19.42 1.63
N PRO A 266 -5.69 19.01 2.83
CA PRO A 266 -6.85 18.13 2.94
C PRO A 266 -8.05 18.76 2.24
N ASN A 267 -8.74 18.00 1.39
CA ASN A 267 -9.93 18.52 0.73
C ASN A 267 -11.08 18.65 1.74
N LEU A 268 -11.32 19.88 2.20
CA LEU A 268 -12.39 20.21 3.13
C LEU A 268 -13.76 20.42 2.44
N SER A 269 -13.87 20.31 1.10
CA SER A 269 -15.14 20.54 0.37
C SER A 269 -16.29 19.65 0.86
N ASN A 270 -15.95 18.44 1.34
CA ASN A 270 -16.93 17.45 1.79
C ASN A 270 -17.22 17.55 3.30
N ASN A 271 -16.53 18.42 4.04
CA ASN A 271 -16.89 18.76 5.42
C ASN A 271 -18.08 19.72 5.41
N ASN A 272 -19.28 19.22 5.12
CA ASN A 272 -20.50 19.99 5.29
C ASN A 272 -20.78 20.19 6.80
N PRO A 273 -20.62 21.40 7.38
CA PRO A 273 -20.80 21.62 8.81
C PRO A 273 -22.23 21.33 9.29
N GLN A 274 -23.22 21.23 8.40
CA GLN A 274 -24.60 20.88 8.74
C GLN A 274 -24.74 19.51 9.42
N TRP A 275 -23.77 18.59 9.34
CA TRP A 275 -23.84 17.36 10.13
C TRP A 275 -23.67 17.63 11.64
N LEU A 276 -22.92 18.67 12.04
CA LEU A 276 -22.81 19.11 13.42
C LEU A 276 -24.14 19.67 13.96
N ASN A 277 -25.00 20.22 13.09
CA ASN A 277 -26.34 20.68 13.48
C ASN A 277 -27.24 19.52 13.98
N LYS A 278 -26.88 18.25 13.72
CA LYS A 278 -27.55 17.07 14.30
C LYS A 278 -27.13 16.80 15.75
N PHE A 279 -26.06 17.43 16.22
CA PHE A 279 -25.48 17.30 17.55
C PHE A 279 -25.24 18.69 18.16
N PRO A 280 -26.30 19.50 18.36
CA PRO A 280 -26.14 20.85 18.91
C PRO A 280 -25.49 20.78 20.29
N LEU A 281 -24.42 21.53 20.46
CA LEU A 281 -23.83 21.75 21.78
C LEU A 281 -24.78 22.62 22.61
N SER A 282 -24.75 22.47 23.94
CA SER A 282 -25.47 23.42 24.78
C SER A 282 -24.78 24.79 24.73
N SER A 283 -25.55 25.87 24.85
CA SER A 283 -25.02 27.25 24.80
C SER A 283 -23.91 27.51 25.82
N ALA A 284 -23.94 26.83 26.97
CA ALA A 284 -22.88 26.84 27.97
C ALA A 284 -21.58 26.21 27.45
N ILE A 285 -21.66 25.03 26.80
CA ILE A 285 -20.50 24.36 26.21
C ILE A 285 -19.95 25.18 25.03
N GLU A 286 -20.81 25.75 24.17
CA GLU A 286 -20.36 26.62 23.07
C GLU A 286 -19.61 27.86 23.59
N SER A 287 -20.16 28.53 24.59
CA SER A 287 -19.54 29.71 25.21
C SER A 287 -18.20 29.38 25.85
N GLN A 288 -18.11 28.24 26.55
CA GLN A 288 -16.86 27.79 27.16
C GLN A 288 -15.82 27.35 26.12
N ALA A 289 -16.24 26.66 25.05
CA ALA A 289 -15.37 26.30 23.93
C ALA A 289 -14.85 27.55 23.20
N GLN A 290 -15.70 28.55 22.94
CA GLN A 290 -15.28 29.82 22.34
C GLN A 290 -14.24 30.55 23.20
N LEU A 291 -14.46 30.63 24.52
CA LEU A 291 -13.49 31.23 25.46
C LEU A 291 -12.13 30.52 25.47
N LEU A 292 -12.11 29.19 25.29
CA LEU A 292 -10.89 28.38 25.24
C LEU A 292 -10.17 28.45 23.88
N ILE A 293 -10.91 28.51 22.77
CA ILE A 293 -10.35 28.43 21.41
C ILE A 293 -9.89 29.82 20.91
N LYS A 294 -10.61 30.89 21.24
CA LYS A 294 -10.34 32.25 20.73
C LYS A 294 -8.91 32.77 21.05
N PRO A 295 -8.30 32.48 22.22
CA PRO A 295 -6.89 32.81 22.49
C PRO A 295 -5.87 31.93 21.74
N LEU A 296 -6.26 30.73 21.30
CA LEU A 296 -5.39 29.76 20.65
C LEU A 296 -5.30 29.93 19.12
N MET A 297 -6.08 30.84 18.54
CA MET A 297 -6.11 31.14 17.11
C MET A 297 -5.56 32.54 16.78
N PRO A 298 -4.22 32.74 16.77
CA PRO A 298 -3.67 33.81 15.95
C PRO A 298 -3.98 33.50 14.47
N PRO A 299 -4.39 34.47 13.64
CA PRO A 299 -4.64 34.23 12.22
C PRO A 299 -3.33 33.81 11.54
N ARG A 300 -3.23 32.53 11.17
CA ARG A 300 -2.06 31.96 10.47
C ARG A 300 -2.10 32.10 8.95
N PHE A 301 -3.12 32.77 8.42
CA PHE A 301 -3.16 33.19 7.03
C PHE A 301 -2.78 34.67 6.97
N LYS A 302 -1.58 34.95 6.43
CA LYS A 302 -1.35 36.25 5.81
C LYS A 302 -2.27 36.34 4.60
N THR A 303 -3.07 37.39 4.55
CA THR A 303 -3.56 37.92 3.28
C THR A 303 -2.42 38.74 2.70
N ASP A 304 -1.93 38.31 1.54
CA ASP A 304 -1.18 39.20 0.63
C ASP A 304 -2.17 40.10 -0.13
#